data_AF-A0A923JCG2-F1
#
_entry.id   AF-A0A923JCG2-F1
#
_cell.length_a   1.000
_cell.length_b   1.000
_cell.length_c   1.000
_cell.angle_alpha   90.00
_cell.angle_beta   90.00
_cell.angle_gamma   90.00
#
_symmetry.space_group_name_H-M   'P 1'
#
loop_
_entity.id
_entity.type
_entity.pdbx_description
1 polymer ?
#
loop_
_entity_poly.entity_id
_entity_poly.type
_entity_poly.pdbx_seq_one_letter_code
_entity_poly.pdbx_strand_id
1 'polypeptide(L)' 'MSGDIPEAPPVLDGERVYRIHWVLGTDLLRAVCHCGATRDFEDPVALWEWLLGHPDDHTERAARANVPPRAALTPA' A
#
# COMPACT_ATOMS: atom_id res chain seq x y z
N MET A 1 11.63 -12.90 -16.23
CA MET A 1 12.41 -12.85 -14.97
C MET A 1 11.77 -11.77 -14.13
N SER A 2 10.78 -12.11 -13.30
CA SER A 2 10.11 -11.14 -12.43
C SER A 2 11.09 -10.75 -11.32
N GLY A 3 11.48 -9.49 -11.31
CA GLY A 3 12.31 -8.91 -10.27
C GLY A 3 11.46 -8.61 -9.05
N ASP A 4 11.22 -9.62 -8.21
CA ASP A 4 10.67 -9.41 -6.88
C ASP A 4 11.75 -8.72 -6.02
N ILE A 5 11.72 -7.38 -5.96
CA ILE A 5 12.36 -6.68 -4.83
C ILE A 5 11.61 -7.16 -3.58
N PRO A 6 12.32 -7.68 -2.55
CA PRO A 6 11.68 -8.04 -1.29
C PRO A 6 10.99 -6.80 -0.73
N GLU A 7 9.68 -6.92 -0.47
CA GLU A 7 8.90 -5.87 0.16
C GLU A 7 9.62 -5.44 1.44
N ALA A 8 10.10 -4.19 1.46
CA ALA A 8 10.84 -3.70 2.61
C ALA A 8 9.90 -3.72 3.82
N PRO A 9 10.28 -4.37 4.94
CA PRO A 9 9.43 -4.44 6.11
C PRO A 9 9.11 -3.00 6.56
N PRO A 10 7.85 -2.72 6.94
CA PRO A 10 7.44 -1.37 7.31
C PRO A 10 8.27 -0.89 8.50
N VAL A 11 9.12 0.11 8.26
CA VAL A 11 10.00 0.70 9.29
C VAL A 11 9.24 1.70 10.18
N LEU A 12 8.15 2.27 9.65
CA LEU A 12 7.28 3.21 10.34
C LEU A 12 5.84 2.69 10.31
N ASP A 13 5.09 2.87 11.40
CA ASP A 13 3.69 2.53 11.55
C ASP A 13 2.87 3.71 12.10
N GLY A 14 1.54 3.55 12.14
CA GLY A 14 0.60 4.56 12.63
C GLY A 14 -0.28 5.21 11.57
N GLU A 15 -1.33 5.89 12.03
CA GLU A 15 -2.42 6.44 11.21
C GLU A 15 -2.02 7.64 10.32
N ARG A 16 -0.79 8.12 10.45
CA ARG A 16 -0.27 9.25 9.67
C ARG A 16 0.86 8.85 8.72
N VAL A 17 1.12 7.55 8.62
CA VAL A 17 2.15 7.00 7.73
C VAL A 17 1.49 6.54 6.44
N TYR A 18 1.82 7.21 5.35
CA TYR A 18 1.47 6.81 4.00
C TYR A 18 2.70 6.19 3.33
N ARG A 19 2.53 5.07 2.62
CA ARG A 19 3.63 4.39 1.92
C ARG A 19 3.42 4.47 0.43
N ILE A 20 4.50 4.74 -0.28
CA ILE A 20 4.51 4.85 -1.73
C ILE A 20 5.67 4.00 -2.24
N HIS A 21 5.35 3.06 -3.13
CA HIS A 21 6.33 2.19 -3.78
C HIS A 21 6.37 2.52 -5.27
N TRP A 22 7.56 2.71 -5.83
CA TRP A 22 7.71 2.68 -7.28
C TRP A 22 7.64 1.25 -7.78
N VAL A 23 6.78 1.02 -8.78
CA VAL A 23 6.69 -0.27 -9.45
C VAL A 23 7.81 -0.34 -10.49
N LEU A 24 8.78 -1.23 -10.24
CA LEU A 24 9.96 -1.37 -11.08
C LEU A 24 9.62 -1.63 -12.54
N GLY A 25 10.39 -1.03 -13.43
CA GLY A 25 10.21 -1.17 -14.88
C GLY A 25 9.00 -0.42 -15.42
N THR A 26 8.32 0.37 -14.59
CA THR A 26 7.20 1.23 -14.98
C THR A 26 7.36 2.61 -14.34
N ASP A 27 6.54 3.57 -14.77
CA ASP A 27 6.39 4.87 -14.11
C ASP A 27 5.22 4.88 -13.09
N LEU A 28 4.77 3.69 -12.68
CA LEU A 28 3.64 3.57 -11.74
C LEU A 28 4.11 3.70 -10.29
N LEU A 29 3.31 4.42 -9.52
CA LEU A 29 3.39 4.59 -8.08
C LEU A 29 2.27 3.80 -7.40
N ARG A 30 2.64 2.82 -6.58
CA ARG A 30 1.72 2.10 -5.71
C ARG A 30 1.60 2.82 -4.37
N ALA A 31 0.43 3.40 -4.13
CA ALA A 31 0.08 4.02 -2.86
C ALA A 31 -0.53 3.00 -1.89
N VAL A 32 -0.15 3.09 -0.61
CA VAL A 32 -0.70 2.31 0.50
C VAL A 32 -1.07 3.27 1.63
N CYS A 33 -2.36 3.34 1.94
CA CYS A 33 -2.87 4.13 3.05
C CYS A 33 -2.60 3.43 4.40
N HIS A 34 -2.62 4.19 5.50
CA HIS A 34 -2.52 3.63 6.85
C HIS A 34 -3.64 2.62 7.18
N CYS A 35 -4.80 2.72 6.51
CA CYS A 35 -5.89 1.76 6.64
C CYS A 35 -5.67 0.45 5.87
N GLY A 36 -4.57 0.35 5.10
CA GLY A 36 -4.20 -0.81 4.29
C GLY A 36 -4.75 -0.80 2.86
N ALA A 37 -5.53 0.20 2.46
CA ALA A 37 -6.00 0.31 1.08
C ALA A 37 -4.83 0.57 0.14
N THR A 38 -4.85 -0.07 -1.04
CA THR A 38 -3.77 0.03 -2.04
C THR A 38 -4.30 0.40 -3.42
N ARG A 39 -3.62 1.29 -4.14
CA ARG A 39 -3.94 1.65 -5.53
C ARG A 39 -2.72 2.16 -6.28
N ASP A 40 -2.67 1.88 -7.59
CA ASP A 40 -1.58 2.31 -8.47
C ASP A 40 -1.97 3.57 -9.25
N PHE A 41 -1.01 4.47 -9.45
CA PHE A 41 -1.19 5.76 -10.13
C PHE A 41 0.03 6.08 -10.99
N GLU A 42 -0.19 6.69 -12.15
CA GLU A 42 0.90 7.30 -12.94
C GLU A 42 1.15 8.74 -12.48
N ASP A 43 0.10 9.45 -12.03
CA ASP A 43 0.17 10.83 -11.58
C ASP A 43 0.39 10.94 -10.05
N PRO A 44 1.51 11.54 -9.59
CA PRO A 44 1.77 11.79 -8.19
C PRO A 44 0.72 12.68 -7.50
N VAL A 45 0.09 13.62 -8.22
CA VAL A 45 -0.90 14.53 -7.61
C VAL A 45 -2.17 13.76 -7.28
N ALA A 46 -2.74 13.04 -8.25
CA ALA A 46 -3.90 12.17 -8.04
C ALA A 46 -3.65 11.12 -6.94
N LEU A 47 -2.42 10.61 -6.84
CA LEU A 47 -2.00 9.72 -5.76
C LEU A 47 -2.14 10.38 -4.38
N TRP A 48 -1.65 11.62 -4.23
CA TRP A 48 -1.71 12.33 -2.96
C TRP A 48 -3.12 12.75 -2.59
N GLU A 49 -3.91 13.19 -3.56
CA GLU A 49 -5.34 13.47 -3.37
C GLU A 49 -6.05 12.24 -2.80
N TRP A 50 -5.82 11.07 -3.39
CA TRP A 50 -6.41 9.82 -2.92
C TRP A 50 -5.94 9.42 -1.52
N LEU A 51 -4.63 9.53 -1.22
CA LEU A 51 -4.08 9.17 0.09
C LEU A 51 -4.64 10.06 1.22
N LEU A 52 -4.77 11.36 0.95
CA LEU A 52 -5.26 12.35 1.91
C LEU A 52 -6.80 12.41 1.97
N GLY A 53 -7.49 11.86 0.96
CA GLY A 53 -8.95 11.75 0.91
C GLY A 53 -9.54 10.67 1.83
N HIS A 54 -8.72 10.00 2.65
CA HIS A 54 -9.24 9.13 3.71
C HIS A 54 -9.98 9.96 4.78
N PRO A 55 -11.19 9.57 5.21
CA PRO A 55 -11.91 8.32 4.93
C PRO A 55 -12.94 8.36 3.79
N ASP A 56 -13.14 9.51 3.15
CA ASP A 56 -14.22 9.72 2.17
C ASP A 56 -14.04 8.87 0.91
N ASP A 57 -12.80 8.75 0.42
CA ASP A 57 -12.50 8.02 -0.82
C ASP A 57 -12.33 6.51 -0.61
N HIS A 58 -11.84 6.10 0.56
CA HIS A 58 -11.53 4.70 0.84
C HIS A 58 -11.51 4.42 2.34
N THR A 59 -11.91 3.21 2.73
CA THR A 59 -12.06 2.80 4.13
C THR A 59 -11.42 1.44 4.43
N GLU A 60 -11.15 1.20 5.72
CA GLU A 60 -10.52 -0.02 6.21
C GLU A 60 -11.27 -1.30 5.80
N ARG A 61 -12.60 -1.24 5.68
CA ARG A 61 -13.41 -2.40 5.30
C ARG A 61 -13.09 -2.90 3.89
N ALA A 62 -12.79 -1.98 2.97
CA ALA A 62 -12.37 -2.32 1.61
C ALA A 62 -10.94 -2.91 1.60
N ALA A 63 -10.05 -2.41 2.45
CA ALA A 63 -8.67 -2.89 2.56
C ALA A 63 -8.57 -4.32 3.12
N ARG A 64 -9.29 -4.63 4.21
CA ARG A 64 -9.29 -5.96 4.84
C ARG A 64 -9.76 -7.09 3.90
N ALA A 65 -10.56 -6.77 2.89
CA ALA A 65 -10.99 -7.75 1.89
C ALA A 65 -9.87 -8.19 0.93
N ASN A 66 -8.78 -7.43 0.83
CA ASN A 66 -7.71 -7.64 -0.15
C ASN A 66 -6.37 -8.11 0.47
N VAL A 67 -6.34 -8.33 1.79
CA VAL A 67 -5.15 -8.89 2.46
C VAL A 67 -5.28 -10.41 2.49
N PRO A 68 -4.41 -11.18 1.81
CA PRO A 68 -4.36 -12.63 2.04
C PRO A 68 -4.05 -12.87 3.52
N PRO A 69 -4.72 -13.84 4.18
CA PRO A 69 -4.50 -14.09 5.60
C PRO A 69 -3.01 -14.27 5.85
N ARG A 70 -2.45 -13.46 6.76
CA ARG A 70 -1.04 -13.53 7.12
C ARG A 70 -0.77 -14.97 7.54
N ALA A 71 -0.09 -15.74 6.68
CA ALA A 71 0.23 -17.12 6.98
C ALA A 71 0.94 -17.12 8.33
N ALA A 72 0.31 -17.77 9.31
CA ALA A 72 0.87 -17.85 10.65
C ALA A 72 2.27 -18.45 10.52
N LEU A 73 3.29 -17.63 10.80
CA LEU A 73 4.65 -18.12 10.96
C LEU A 73 4.58 -19.14 12.09
N THR A 74 4.66 -20.42 11.73
CA THR A 74 4.69 -21.53 12.68
C THR A 74 6.07 -21.50 13.33
N PRO A 75 6.19 -21.36 14.67
CA PRO A 75 7.47 -21.51 15.33
C PRO A 75 7.89 -22.99 15.27
N ALA A 76 9.19 -23.21 15.01
CA ALA A 76 9.84 -24.52 15.00
C ALA A 76 10.05 -25.08 16.41
#